data_AF-A0A229G9E2-F1
#
_entry.id   AF-A0A229G9E2-F1
#
_cell.length_a   1.000
_cell.length_b   1.000
_cell.length_c   1.000
_cell.angle_alpha   90.00
_cell.angle_beta   90.00
_cell.angle_gamma   90.00
#
_symmetry.space_group_name_H-M   'P 1'
#
loop_
_entity.id
_entity.type
_entity.pdbx_description
1 polymer ?
#
loop_
_entity_poly.entity_id
_entity_poly.type
_entity_poly.pdbx_seq_one_letter_code
_entity_poly.pdbx_strand_id
1 'polypeptide(L)'
;MSDLSWIYTYGFLGIRLFELPSLLICWLLIVTVGYKFKVPSNYQVVLALHCLLPFILNDVLFSTSYMGDQFRYWEGVNAIRSGELGLIEAFTGGDNVFQASAMLALLPFPSPVSPISLGFYNTFLYIVLFFVLYVKNIFTKVSIWFYLLFPSMALYTALSLRETLILFFMVLTVVYARESKILKSILFIIPLYLIKFQNFFILGPIVLMYFIFNVAKKGMGLAKAVIISLISLAGLLISAPIAIPQINHFRAAMFVEDGGKAEEIMLISGAGEFVVEGLTSGVYFLSKPFIWEASGLLPLIQSFENLFVLAILFLITRKAWMKSPDKLAFWLLFMALSMSVYGLVVFNYGTAVRYRYPFFIIYVLFVCADCEIRTLFPNKKLPNKNPLPKINQ
;
A
#
# COMPACT_ATOMS: atom_id res chain seq x y z
N MET A 1 19.51 -23.19 11.96
CA MET A 1 18.12 -23.29 12.45
C MET A 1 18.13 -23.67 13.92
N SER A 2 18.01 -22.70 14.84
CA SER A 2 17.41 -23.00 16.14
C SER A 2 16.01 -23.55 15.83
N ASP A 3 15.77 -24.82 16.13
CA ASP A 3 14.57 -25.54 15.72
C ASP A 3 13.33 -24.95 16.39
N LEU A 4 12.75 -23.90 15.77
CA LEU A 4 11.52 -23.25 16.24
C LEU A 4 10.29 -24.16 16.12
N SER A 5 10.45 -25.40 15.64
CA SER A 5 9.37 -26.39 15.64
C SER A 5 8.82 -26.65 17.04
N TRP A 6 9.62 -26.40 18.08
CA TRP A 6 9.21 -26.54 19.49
C TRP A 6 7.93 -25.77 19.80
N ILE A 7 7.68 -24.61 19.18
CA ILE A 7 6.49 -23.80 19.51
C ILE A 7 5.19 -24.49 19.11
N TYR A 8 5.22 -25.29 18.05
CA TYR A 8 4.06 -26.04 17.59
C TYR A 8 3.67 -27.18 18.53
N THR A 9 4.55 -27.58 19.47
CA THR A 9 4.21 -28.55 20.53
C THR A 9 3.18 -28.01 21.52
N TYR A 10 3.05 -26.68 21.65
CA TYR A 10 2.09 -26.03 22.54
C TYR A 10 0.70 -25.84 21.91
N GLY A 11 0.52 -26.27 20.66
CA GLY A 11 -0.75 -26.22 19.94
C GLY A 11 -1.26 -24.81 19.63
N PHE A 12 -2.50 -24.75 19.14
CA PHE A 12 -3.13 -23.52 18.63
C PHE A 12 -3.19 -22.36 19.65
N LEU A 13 -3.51 -22.68 20.90
CA LEU A 13 -3.62 -21.69 21.98
C LEU A 13 -2.23 -21.27 22.49
N GLY A 14 -1.31 -22.23 22.61
CA GLY A 14 0.04 -21.95 23.11
C GLY A 14 0.80 -20.96 22.26
N ILE A 15 0.80 -21.14 20.93
CA ILE A 15 1.43 -20.20 19.98
C ILE A 15 0.91 -18.77 20.22
N ARG A 16 -0.39 -18.58 20.41
CA ARG A 16 -1.01 -17.26 20.61
C ARG A 16 -0.66 -16.62 21.94
N LEU A 17 -0.46 -17.42 22.98
CA LEU A 17 0.00 -16.92 24.28
C LEU A 17 1.41 -16.32 24.19
N PHE A 18 2.29 -16.93 23.39
CA PHE A 18 3.64 -16.39 23.16
C PHE A 18 3.66 -15.06 22.39
N GLU A 19 2.57 -14.71 21.70
CA GLU A 19 2.44 -13.43 20.97
C GLU A 19 1.81 -12.31 21.81
N LEU A 20 1.36 -12.58 23.04
CA LEU A 20 0.79 -11.54 23.92
C LEU A 20 1.77 -10.37 24.18
N PRO A 21 3.10 -10.58 24.35
CA PRO A 21 4.04 -9.46 24.46
C PRO A 21 4.01 -8.54 23.23
N SER A 22 3.93 -9.11 22.03
CA SER A 22 3.81 -8.38 20.76
C SER A 22 2.55 -7.51 20.73
N LEU A 23 1.41 -8.08 21.12
CA LEU A 23 0.14 -7.36 21.24
C LEU A 23 0.25 -6.18 22.23
N LEU A 24 0.80 -6.44 23.42
CA LEU A 24 0.92 -5.45 24.48
C LEU A 24 1.81 -4.26 24.06
N ILE A 25 2.88 -4.49 23.30
CA ILE A 25 3.72 -3.42 22.77
C ILE A 25 2.94 -2.53 21.80
N CYS A 26 2.16 -3.12 20.89
CA CYS A 26 1.31 -2.36 19.97
C CYS A 26 0.26 -1.51 20.72
N TRP A 27 -0.42 -2.09 21.71
CA TRP A 27 -1.38 -1.36 22.54
C TRP A 27 -0.72 -0.26 23.36
N LEU A 28 0.44 -0.53 23.97
CA LEU A 28 1.19 0.47 24.71
C LEU A 28 1.60 1.64 23.80
N LEU A 29 2.05 1.37 22.57
CA LEU A 29 2.34 2.41 21.58
C LEU A 29 1.10 3.25 21.30
N ILE A 30 -0.06 2.63 21.05
CA ILE A 30 -1.32 3.34 20.77
C ILE A 30 -1.70 4.26 21.93
N VAL A 31 -1.67 3.77 23.16
CA VAL A 31 -2.06 4.54 24.35
C VAL A 31 -1.08 5.68 24.62
N THR A 32 0.22 5.38 24.62
CA THR A 32 1.26 6.39 24.95
C THR A 32 1.33 7.49 23.91
N VAL A 33 1.37 7.13 22.63
CA VAL A 33 1.48 8.09 21.52
C VAL A 33 0.14 8.77 21.26
N GLY A 34 -0.97 8.04 21.39
CA GLY A 34 -2.33 8.56 21.28
C GLY A 34 -2.63 9.60 22.36
N TYR A 35 -2.22 9.37 23.60
CA TYR A 35 -2.30 10.36 24.68
C TYR A 35 -1.42 11.58 24.39
N LYS A 36 -0.15 11.38 24.03
CA LYS A 36 0.81 12.46 23.72
C LYS A 36 0.31 13.42 22.64
N PHE A 37 -0.29 12.88 21.57
CA PHE A 37 -0.79 13.67 20.43
C PHE A 37 -2.29 13.96 20.47
N LYS A 38 -2.96 13.65 21.59
CA LYS A 38 -4.41 13.89 21.80
C LYS A 38 -5.27 13.32 20.67
N VAL A 39 -4.96 12.10 20.24
CA VAL A 39 -5.74 11.41 19.19
C VAL A 39 -7.10 11.03 19.76
N PRO A 40 -8.22 11.28 19.05
CA PRO A 40 -9.56 10.86 19.48
C PRO A 40 -9.65 9.36 19.82
N SER A 41 -10.36 9.03 20.90
CA SER A 41 -10.45 7.65 21.42
C SER A 41 -11.06 6.67 20.43
N ASN A 42 -11.98 7.12 19.57
CA ASN A 42 -12.55 6.27 18.52
C ASN A 42 -11.49 5.75 17.54
N TYR A 43 -10.51 6.57 17.14
CA TYR A 43 -9.41 6.11 16.28
C TYR A 43 -8.48 5.17 17.02
N GLN A 44 -8.19 5.45 18.29
CA GLN A 44 -7.36 4.57 19.13
C GLN A 44 -8.00 3.20 19.32
N VAL A 45 -9.32 3.13 19.54
CA VAL A 45 -10.07 1.87 19.66
C VAL A 45 -9.98 1.07 18.37
N VAL A 46 -10.16 1.71 17.20
CA VAL A 46 -10.04 1.00 15.92
C VAL A 46 -8.62 0.49 15.70
N LEU A 47 -7.58 1.27 16.01
CA LEU A 47 -6.19 0.81 15.95
C LEU A 47 -5.93 -0.37 16.92
N ALA A 48 -6.52 -0.34 18.11
CA ALA A 48 -6.39 -1.43 19.07
C ALA A 48 -7.06 -2.71 18.56
N LEU A 49 -8.20 -2.60 17.86
CA LEU A 49 -8.85 -3.72 17.19
C LEU A 49 -8.01 -4.27 16.04
N HIS A 50 -7.32 -3.42 15.28
CA HIS A 50 -6.36 -3.86 14.24
C HIS A 50 -5.25 -4.75 14.83
N CYS A 51 -4.83 -4.51 16.07
CA CYS A 51 -3.83 -5.35 16.74
C CYS A 51 -4.30 -6.79 16.99
N LEU A 52 -5.61 -7.07 16.88
CA LEU A 52 -6.13 -8.42 17.00
C LEU A 52 -6.09 -9.20 15.68
N LEU A 53 -5.89 -8.53 14.55
CA LEU A 53 -5.92 -9.16 13.22
C LEU A 53 -4.86 -10.24 13.03
N PRO A 54 -3.59 -10.10 13.48
CA PRO A 54 -2.61 -11.18 13.34
C PRO A 54 -3.07 -12.52 13.93
N PHE A 55 -3.87 -12.49 15.00
CA PHE A 55 -4.46 -13.68 15.63
C PHE A 55 -5.63 -14.28 14.85
N ILE A 56 -6.42 -13.43 14.20
CA ILE A 56 -7.66 -13.81 13.50
C ILE A 56 -7.36 -14.29 12.07
N LEU A 57 -6.32 -13.76 11.44
CA LEU A 57 -6.02 -14.11 10.06
C LEU A 57 -5.33 -15.47 9.94
N ASN A 58 -4.28 -15.69 10.74
CA ASN A 58 -3.45 -16.90 10.66
C ASN A 58 -4.11 -18.08 11.40
N ASP A 59 -4.45 -19.14 10.66
CA ASP A 59 -5.04 -20.40 11.12
C ASP A 59 -6.44 -20.26 11.75
N VAL A 60 -7.11 -19.13 11.56
CA VAL A 60 -8.53 -18.91 11.93
C VAL A 60 -9.34 -18.55 10.69
N LEU A 61 -8.98 -17.46 9.99
CA LEU A 61 -9.64 -17.11 8.72
C LEU A 61 -9.13 -17.96 7.56
N PHE A 62 -7.82 -18.18 7.49
CA PHE A 62 -7.20 -19.07 6.51
C PHE A 62 -5.91 -19.69 7.07
N SER A 63 -5.51 -20.84 6.53
CA SER A 63 -4.24 -21.49 6.88
C SER A 63 -3.07 -20.54 6.62
N THR A 64 -2.11 -20.46 7.53
CA THR A 64 -0.89 -19.66 7.34
C THR A 64 -0.16 -20.03 6.03
N SER A 65 -0.25 -21.29 5.60
CA SER A 65 0.30 -21.79 4.33
C SER A 65 -0.39 -21.28 3.07
N TYR A 66 -1.60 -20.70 3.18
CA TYR A 66 -2.30 -20.09 2.05
C TYR A 66 -1.48 -18.96 1.42
N MET A 67 -0.70 -18.24 2.23
CA MET A 67 0.29 -17.27 1.76
C MET A 67 1.68 -17.75 2.16
N GLY A 68 2.22 -18.74 1.44
CA GLY A 68 3.48 -19.42 1.77
C GLY A 68 4.69 -18.49 1.96
N ASP A 69 4.69 -17.33 1.30
CA ASP A 69 5.66 -16.25 1.50
C ASP A 69 5.88 -15.87 2.98
N GLN A 70 4.85 -16.00 3.81
CA GLN A 70 4.92 -15.65 5.24
C GLN A 70 6.04 -16.40 5.97
N PHE A 71 6.24 -17.68 5.66
CA PHE A 71 7.30 -18.49 6.26
C PHE A 71 8.68 -18.01 5.82
N ARG A 72 8.85 -17.65 4.54
CA ARG A 72 10.13 -17.19 3.99
C ARG A 72 10.62 -15.91 4.68
N TYR A 73 9.74 -14.94 4.90
CA TYR A 73 10.10 -13.71 5.63
C TYR A 73 10.36 -13.99 7.11
N TRP A 74 9.57 -14.87 7.74
CA TRP A 74 9.75 -15.25 9.14
C TRP A 74 11.09 -15.95 9.39
N GLU A 75 11.43 -16.93 8.56
CA GLU A 75 12.71 -17.63 8.59
C GLU A 75 13.88 -16.67 8.34
N GLY A 76 13.75 -15.78 7.35
CA GLY A 76 14.77 -14.77 7.05
C GLY A 76 15.03 -13.83 8.24
N VAL A 77 13.99 -13.33 8.90
CA VAL A 77 14.15 -12.46 10.08
C VAL A 77 14.82 -13.23 11.23
N ASN A 78 14.43 -14.48 11.45
CA ASN A 78 15.01 -15.30 12.51
C ASN A 78 16.47 -15.63 12.25
N ALA A 79 16.85 -16.00 11.02
CA ALA A 79 18.24 -16.26 10.65
C ALA A 79 19.14 -15.04 10.90
N ILE A 80 18.64 -13.83 10.63
CA ILE A 80 19.39 -12.59 10.85
C ILE A 80 19.52 -12.30 12.35
N ARG A 81 18.44 -12.47 13.13
CA ARG A 81 18.45 -12.18 14.56
C ARG A 81 19.19 -13.21 15.41
N SER A 82 19.23 -14.47 14.98
CA SER A 82 20.01 -15.52 15.61
C SER A 82 21.51 -15.43 15.28
N GLY A 83 21.89 -14.59 14.31
CA GLY A 83 23.27 -14.46 13.83
C GLY A 83 23.68 -15.55 12.84
N GLU A 84 22.76 -16.39 12.36
CA GLU A 84 23.02 -17.39 11.31
C GLU A 84 23.28 -16.74 9.95
N LEU A 85 22.60 -15.63 9.66
CA LEU A 85 22.79 -14.82 8.45
C LEU A 85 23.26 -13.42 8.84
N GLY A 86 24.38 -12.96 8.25
CA GLY A 86 24.87 -11.61 8.49
C GLY A 86 23.91 -10.55 7.97
N LEU A 87 23.70 -9.46 8.70
CA LEU A 87 22.81 -8.36 8.26
C LEU A 87 23.29 -7.74 6.93
N ILE A 88 24.61 -7.56 6.76
CA ILE A 88 25.18 -7.02 5.52
C ILE A 88 24.98 -8.01 4.36
N GLU A 89 25.22 -9.29 4.62
CA GLU A 89 25.02 -10.37 3.65
C GLU A 89 23.57 -10.42 3.15
N ALA A 90 22.60 -10.30 4.07
CA ALA A 90 21.18 -10.23 3.73
C ALA A 90 20.83 -9.02 2.84
N PHE A 91 21.54 -7.90 2.98
CA PHE A 91 21.35 -6.73 2.11
C PHE A 91 22.03 -6.88 0.74
N THR A 92 23.23 -7.47 0.69
CA THR A 92 24.03 -7.59 -0.54
C THR A 92 23.71 -8.81 -1.38
N GLY A 93 23.05 -9.83 -0.81
CA GLY A 93 22.78 -11.11 -1.46
C GLY A 93 21.80 -11.08 -2.64
N GLY A 94 21.21 -9.93 -2.97
CA GLY A 94 20.34 -9.75 -4.14
C GLY A 94 18.95 -10.39 -4.04
N ASP A 95 18.66 -11.16 -2.99
CA ASP A 95 17.31 -11.69 -2.73
C ASP A 95 16.46 -10.64 -2.00
N ASN A 96 15.41 -10.18 -2.68
CA ASN A 96 14.46 -9.20 -2.14
C ASN A 96 13.80 -9.68 -0.83
N VAL A 97 13.67 -11.00 -0.61
CA VAL A 97 13.12 -11.57 0.62
C VAL A 97 14.07 -11.34 1.79
N PHE A 98 15.35 -11.62 1.63
CA PHE A 98 16.36 -11.38 2.67
C PHE A 98 16.57 -9.89 2.93
N GLN A 99 16.54 -9.05 1.89
CA GLN A 99 16.64 -7.60 2.05
C GLN A 99 15.45 -7.04 2.86
N ALA A 100 14.22 -7.48 2.59
CA ALA A 100 13.06 -7.10 3.38
C ALA A 100 13.12 -7.66 4.80
N SER A 101 13.58 -8.90 4.97
CA SER A 101 13.77 -9.54 6.27
C SER A 101 14.80 -8.80 7.11
N ALA A 102 15.89 -8.32 6.52
CA ALA A 102 16.90 -7.51 7.22
C ALA A 102 16.31 -6.20 7.76
N MET A 103 15.45 -5.54 6.97
CA MET A 103 14.76 -4.33 7.43
C MET A 103 13.75 -4.60 8.55
N LEU A 104 13.00 -5.69 8.48
CA LEU A 104 12.08 -6.10 9.54
C LEU A 104 12.84 -6.53 10.80
N ALA A 105 13.99 -7.19 10.66
CA ALA A 105 14.83 -7.62 11.77
C ALA A 105 15.35 -6.43 12.59
N LEU A 106 15.56 -5.27 11.97
CA LEU A 106 15.98 -4.03 12.64
C LEU A 106 14.90 -3.39 13.52
N LEU A 107 13.64 -3.81 13.43
CA LEU A 107 12.58 -3.25 14.26
C LEU A 107 12.79 -3.63 15.74
N PRO A 108 12.66 -2.68 16.69
CA PRO A 108 12.84 -2.95 18.12
C PRO A 108 11.62 -3.67 18.71
N PHE A 109 11.44 -4.93 18.33
CA PHE A 109 10.28 -5.76 18.64
C PHE A 109 10.74 -7.15 19.14
N PRO A 110 9.98 -7.85 20.01
CA PRO A 110 10.34 -9.17 20.53
C PRO A 110 10.71 -10.18 19.44
N SER A 111 11.57 -11.14 19.76
CA SER A 111 11.99 -12.19 18.84
C SER A 111 10.79 -12.91 18.22
N PRO A 112 10.76 -13.11 16.88
CA PRO A 112 9.57 -13.61 16.21
C PRO A 112 9.49 -15.13 16.32
N VAL A 113 8.65 -15.60 17.24
CA VAL A 113 8.51 -17.02 17.56
C VAL A 113 7.67 -17.79 16.53
N SER A 114 6.78 -17.09 15.81
CA SER A 114 5.93 -17.69 14.78
C SER A 114 5.70 -16.70 13.63
N PRO A 115 5.11 -17.13 12.51
CA PRO A 115 4.65 -16.21 11.48
C PRO A 115 3.73 -15.12 12.05
N ILE A 116 2.90 -15.39 13.07
CA ILE A 116 2.02 -14.39 13.69
C ILE A 116 2.83 -13.19 14.23
N SER A 117 4.04 -13.43 14.77
CA SER A 117 4.91 -12.36 15.29
C SER A 117 5.23 -11.31 14.24
N LEU A 118 5.51 -11.71 12.99
CA LEU A 118 5.78 -10.75 11.92
C LEU A 118 4.51 -9.99 11.48
N GLY A 119 3.33 -10.58 11.64
CA GLY A 119 2.06 -9.86 11.53
C GLY A 119 1.98 -8.70 12.52
N PHE A 120 2.48 -8.88 13.74
CA PHE A 120 2.61 -7.79 14.72
C PHE A 120 3.67 -6.76 14.34
N TYR A 121 4.77 -7.13 13.70
CA TYR A 121 5.79 -6.17 13.24
C TYR A 121 5.19 -5.22 12.19
N ASN A 122 4.41 -5.79 11.26
CA ASN A 122 3.72 -5.01 10.25
C ASN A 122 2.59 -4.16 10.86
N THR A 123 1.86 -4.69 11.85
CA THR A 123 0.85 -3.90 12.56
C THR A 123 1.49 -2.75 13.34
N PHE A 124 2.68 -2.96 13.91
CA PHE A 124 3.46 -1.90 14.54
C PHE A 124 3.84 -0.81 13.54
N LEU A 125 4.36 -1.18 12.36
CA LEU A 125 4.67 -0.23 11.28
C LEU A 125 3.43 0.54 10.82
N TYR A 126 2.28 -0.12 10.72
CA TYR A 126 0.99 0.50 10.42
C TYR A 126 0.61 1.57 11.45
N ILE A 127 0.70 1.24 12.74
CA ILE A 127 0.40 2.18 13.83
C ILE A 127 1.38 3.37 13.82
N VAL A 128 2.68 3.12 13.63
CA VAL A 128 3.68 4.19 13.50
C VAL A 128 3.33 5.10 12.33
N LEU A 129 2.99 4.53 11.17
CA LEU A 129 2.61 5.29 9.99
C LEU A 129 1.35 6.13 10.23
N PHE A 130 0.34 5.58 10.92
CA PHE A 130 -0.84 6.34 11.33
C PHE A 130 -0.45 7.57 12.15
N PHE A 131 0.36 7.41 13.19
CA PHE A 131 0.76 8.54 14.02
C PHE A 131 1.61 9.56 13.26
N VAL A 132 2.50 9.13 12.36
CA VAL A 132 3.23 10.04 11.47
C VAL A 132 2.24 10.86 10.64
N LEU A 133 1.29 10.23 9.96
CA LEU A 133 0.29 10.91 9.13
C LEU A 133 -0.61 11.86 9.95
N TYR A 134 -0.95 11.49 11.18
CA TYR A 134 -1.74 12.30 12.10
C TYR A 134 -0.97 13.56 12.53
N VAL A 135 0.26 13.41 13.03
CA VAL A 135 1.10 14.54 13.47
C VAL A 135 1.43 15.48 12.31
N LYS A 136 1.58 14.94 11.10
CA LYS A 136 1.84 15.69 9.87
C LYS A 136 0.60 16.37 9.29
N ASN A 137 -0.58 16.24 9.91
CA ASN A 137 -1.85 16.77 9.43
C ASN A 137 -2.17 16.37 7.97
N ILE A 138 -1.78 15.16 7.57
CA ILE A 138 -2.13 14.60 6.25
C ILE A 138 -3.57 14.07 6.25
N PHE A 139 -4.02 13.56 7.40
CA PHE A 139 -5.36 13.03 7.52
C PHE A 139 -6.44 14.11 7.40
N THR A 140 -7.44 13.80 6.61
CA THR A 140 -8.77 14.43 6.61
C THR A 140 -9.76 13.47 7.26
N LYS A 141 -10.98 13.94 7.55
CA LYS A 141 -12.04 13.06 8.06
C LYS A 141 -12.33 11.88 7.12
N VAL A 142 -12.22 12.06 5.80
CA VAL A 142 -12.45 10.97 4.84
C VAL A 142 -11.26 10.01 4.84
N SER A 143 -10.05 10.54 4.69
CA SER A 143 -8.86 9.72 4.52
C SER A 143 -8.46 8.95 5.78
N ILE A 144 -8.76 9.47 6.97
CA ILE A 144 -8.50 8.73 8.23
C ILE A 144 -9.39 7.49 8.34
N TRP A 145 -10.68 7.60 8.03
CA TRP A 145 -11.60 6.46 8.09
C TRP A 145 -11.34 5.47 6.97
N PHE A 146 -10.97 5.93 5.77
CA PHE A 146 -10.51 5.03 4.71
C PHE A 146 -9.27 4.24 5.15
N TYR A 147 -8.26 4.92 5.72
CA TYR A 147 -7.04 4.27 6.21
C TYR A 147 -7.31 3.23 7.31
N LEU A 148 -8.27 3.51 8.21
CA LEU A 148 -8.62 2.63 9.32
C LEU A 148 -9.56 1.48 8.93
N LEU A 149 -10.37 1.63 7.89
CA LEU A 149 -11.44 0.67 7.57
C LEU A 149 -11.27 -0.05 6.22
N PHE A 150 -10.28 0.32 5.40
CA PHE A 150 -10.04 -0.34 4.12
C PHE A 150 -9.60 -1.80 4.36
N PRO A 151 -10.39 -2.82 3.95
CA PRO A 151 -10.14 -4.21 4.36
C PRO A 151 -8.80 -4.78 3.87
N SER A 152 -8.40 -4.51 2.63
CA SER A 152 -7.09 -4.95 2.09
C SER A 152 -5.94 -4.38 2.90
N MET A 153 -6.06 -3.11 3.32
CA MET A 153 -5.06 -2.48 4.18
C MET A 153 -4.97 -3.19 5.54
N ALA A 154 -6.12 -3.49 6.16
CA ALA A 154 -6.19 -4.23 7.41
C ALA A 154 -5.59 -5.64 7.28
N LEU A 155 -5.93 -6.35 6.19
CA LEU A 155 -5.45 -7.69 5.89
C LEU A 155 -3.92 -7.72 5.74
N TYR A 156 -3.36 -6.95 4.80
CA TYR A 156 -1.93 -7.05 4.47
C TYR A 156 -1.02 -6.45 5.55
N THR A 157 -1.53 -5.56 6.41
CA THR A 157 -0.76 -5.04 7.56
C THR A 157 -0.70 -5.97 8.76
N ALA A 158 -1.52 -7.02 8.78
CA ALA A 158 -1.55 -8.01 9.84
C ALA A 158 -0.94 -9.37 9.43
N LEU A 159 -0.42 -9.47 8.21
CA LEU A 159 0.23 -10.67 7.67
C LEU A 159 1.74 -10.48 7.55
N SER A 160 2.47 -11.58 7.46
CA SER A 160 3.94 -11.60 7.52
C SER A 160 4.60 -11.43 6.17
N LEU A 161 4.22 -10.34 5.51
CA LEU A 161 4.64 -10.02 4.15
C LEU A 161 5.35 -8.67 4.10
N ARG A 162 6.19 -8.45 3.09
CA ARG A 162 6.94 -7.19 2.92
C ARG A 162 6.09 -5.97 2.52
N GLU A 163 4.82 -6.16 2.14
CA GLU A 163 3.99 -5.08 1.56
C GLU A 163 3.80 -3.90 2.51
N THR A 164 3.70 -4.15 3.81
CA THR A 164 3.55 -3.08 4.80
C THR A 164 4.81 -2.22 4.88
N LEU A 165 5.98 -2.84 4.78
CA LEU A 165 7.26 -2.14 4.72
C LEU A 165 7.35 -1.29 3.45
N ILE A 166 6.93 -1.84 2.31
CA ILE A 166 6.87 -1.10 1.04
C ILE A 166 5.93 0.11 1.15
N LEU A 167 4.70 -0.09 1.66
CA LEU A 167 3.76 1.01 1.89
C LEU A 167 4.37 2.08 2.79
N PHE A 168 4.99 1.67 3.90
CA PHE A 168 5.62 2.58 4.87
C PHE A 168 6.61 3.51 4.17
N PHE A 169 7.54 2.94 3.39
CA PHE A 169 8.51 3.73 2.64
C PHE A 169 7.86 4.60 1.56
N MET A 170 6.93 4.06 0.76
CA MET A 170 6.26 4.84 -0.27
C MET A 170 5.52 6.06 0.29
N VAL A 171 4.76 5.87 1.39
CA VAL A 171 4.00 6.96 2.01
C VAL A 171 4.96 8.00 2.60
N LEU A 172 6.03 7.59 3.30
CA LEU A 172 7.00 8.54 3.86
C LEU A 172 7.73 9.33 2.77
N THR A 173 8.12 8.69 1.66
CA THR A 173 8.68 9.38 0.49
C THR A 173 7.75 10.49 0.03
N VAL A 174 6.45 10.20 -0.15
CA VAL A 174 5.47 11.21 -0.60
C VAL A 174 5.22 12.30 0.46
N VAL A 175 5.16 11.94 1.76
CA VAL A 175 5.05 12.93 2.85
C VAL A 175 6.19 13.93 2.78
N TYR A 176 7.44 13.47 2.64
CA TYR A 176 8.59 14.36 2.58
C TYR A 176 8.71 15.11 1.25
N ALA A 177 8.25 14.51 0.14
CA ALA A 177 8.10 15.22 -1.12
C ALA A 177 7.14 16.42 -0.99
N ARG A 178 5.98 16.21 -0.34
CA ARG A 178 4.99 17.26 -0.05
C ARG A 178 5.56 18.38 0.83
N GLU A 179 6.38 18.03 1.81
CA GLU A 179 7.09 19.01 2.65
C GLU A 179 8.26 19.71 1.93
N SER A 180 8.51 19.42 0.65
CA SER A 180 9.66 19.93 -0.12
C SER A 180 11.02 19.53 0.48
N LYS A 181 11.10 18.40 1.20
CA LYS A 181 12.32 17.89 1.85
C LYS A 181 12.97 16.80 1.00
N ILE A 182 13.67 17.21 -0.06
CA ILE A 182 14.28 16.33 -1.07
C ILE A 182 15.16 15.24 -0.44
N LEU A 183 16.12 15.61 0.43
CA LEU A 183 17.03 14.64 1.05
C LEU A 183 16.29 13.56 1.86
N LYS A 184 15.24 13.94 2.61
CA LYS A 184 14.43 12.97 3.36
C LYS A 184 13.61 12.11 2.42
N SER A 185 13.04 12.68 1.37
CA SER A 185 12.32 11.92 0.35
C SER A 185 13.21 10.86 -0.32
N ILE A 186 14.45 11.23 -0.65
CA ILE A 186 15.46 10.32 -1.21
C ILE A 186 15.83 9.23 -0.20
N LEU A 187 16.05 9.59 1.06
CA LEU A 187 16.34 8.62 2.12
C LEU A 187 15.27 7.51 2.21
N PHE A 188 14.00 7.87 2.11
CA PHE A 188 12.91 6.88 2.20
C PHE A 188 12.62 6.16 0.87
N ILE A 189 13.04 6.69 -0.28
CA ILE A 189 12.86 6.00 -1.57
C ILE A 189 13.93 4.93 -1.82
N ILE A 190 15.16 5.12 -1.31
CA ILE A 190 16.26 4.16 -1.49
C ILE A 190 15.90 2.74 -1.02
N PRO A 191 15.30 2.53 0.17
CA PRO A 191 14.82 1.22 0.60
C PRO A 191 13.93 0.50 -0.41
N LEU A 192 13.10 1.24 -1.16
CA LEU A 192 12.23 0.66 -2.18
C LEU A 192 13.02 0.03 -3.33
N TYR A 193 14.19 0.59 -3.69
CA TYR A 193 15.02 -0.01 -4.73
C TYR A 193 15.46 -1.42 -4.36
N LEU A 194 15.78 -1.63 -3.07
CA LEU A 194 16.18 -2.93 -2.54
C LEU A 194 14.96 -3.87 -2.46
N ILE A 195 13.95 -3.51 -1.68
CA ILE A 195 12.87 -4.47 -1.36
C ILE A 195 11.86 -4.67 -2.49
N LYS A 196 11.71 -3.69 -3.39
CA LYS A 196 10.76 -3.72 -4.52
C LYS A 196 11.08 -2.68 -5.60
N PHE A 197 12.07 -2.99 -6.43
CA PHE A 197 12.59 -2.08 -7.46
C PHE A 197 11.50 -1.49 -8.38
N GLN A 198 10.42 -2.24 -8.68
CA GLN A 198 9.32 -1.73 -9.50
C GLN A 198 8.65 -0.51 -8.85
N ASN A 199 8.45 -0.54 -7.53
CA ASN A 199 7.85 0.59 -6.80
C ASN A 199 8.79 1.80 -6.75
N PHE A 200 10.11 1.56 -6.71
CA PHE A 200 11.09 2.63 -6.87
C PHE A 200 10.98 3.32 -8.23
N PHE A 201 10.90 2.55 -9.33
CA PHE A 201 10.78 3.12 -10.68
C PHE A 201 9.42 3.74 -10.99
N ILE A 202 8.36 3.34 -10.30
CA ILE A 202 7.06 4.01 -10.37
C ILE A 202 7.10 5.32 -9.58
N LEU A 203 7.55 5.28 -8.32
CA LEU A 203 7.45 6.42 -7.41
C LEU A 203 8.55 7.48 -7.67
N GLY A 204 9.73 7.07 -8.11
CA GLY A 204 10.89 7.94 -8.34
C GLY A 204 10.60 9.06 -9.34
N PRO A 205 10.18 8.75 -10.58
CA PRO A 205 9.79 9.77 -11.56
C PRO A 205 8.65 10.67 -11.08
N ILE A 206 7.67 10.11 -10.35
CA ILE A 206 6.54 10.86 -9.80
C ILE A 206 7.02 11.89 -8.77
N VAL A 207 7.90 11.50 -7.85
CA VAL A 207 8.51 12.37 -6.84
C VAL A 207 9.42 13.41 -7.49
N LEU A 208 10.19 13.03 -8.51
CA LEU A 208 11.02 13.96 -9.27
C LEU A 208 10.15 15.04 -9.94
N MET A 209 9.07 14.64 -10.63
CA MET A 209 8.10 15.57 -11.21
C MET A 209 7.44 16.44 -10.14
N TYR A 210 7.13 15.87 -8.97
CA TYR A 210 6.55 16.61 -7.85
C TYR A 210 7.44 17.80 -7.44
N PHE A 211 8.76 17.60 -7.39
CA PHE A 211 9.73 18.65 -7.10
C PHE A 211 9.93 19.62 -8.27
N ILE A 212 10.16 19.13 -9.49
CA ILE A 212 10.41 19.97 -10.68
C ILE A 212 9.25 20.94 -10.93
N PHE A 213 8.01 20.45 -10.81
CA PHE A 213 6.82 21.27 -11.04
C PHE A 213 6.32 21.98 -9.79
N ASN A 214 6.97 21.77 -8.63
CA ASN A 214 6.58 22.32 -7.33
C ASN A 214 5.08 22.14 -7.05
N VAL A 215 4.61 20.90 -7.25
CA VAL A 215 3.19 20.53 -7.22
C VAL A 215 2.56 20.89 -5.86
N ALA A 216 3.33 20.79 -4.77
CA ALA A 216 2.90 21.19 -3.43
C ALA A 216 2.35 22.63 -3.37
N LYS A 217 2.99 23.58 -4.06
CA LYS A 217 2.63 25.00 -3.98
C LYS A 217 1.75 25.45 -5.14
N LYS A 218 2.07 25.02 -6.37
CA LYS A 218 1.45 25.53 -7.60
C LYS A 218 0.44 24.57 -8.23
N GLY A 219 0.38 23.31 -7.78
CA GLY A 219 -0.32 22.24 -8.49
C GLY A 219 0.32 21.93 -9.85
N MET A 220 -0.32 21.03 -10.61
CA MET A 220 0.06 20.70 -11.98
C MET A 220 -1.13 20.99 -12.89
N GLY A 221 -1.15 22.18 -13.50
CA GLY A 221 -2.20 22.55 -14.45
C GLY A 221 -2.46 21.45 -15.49
N LEU A 222 -3.72 21.22 -15.84
CA LEU A 222 -4.13 20.10 -16.69
C LEU A 222 -3.35 20.05 -18.03
N ALA A 223 -3.08 21.20 -18.63
CA ALA A 223 -2.24 21.29 -19.83
C ALA A 223 -0.82 20.74 -19.62
N LYS A 224 -0.19 21.02 -18.47
CA LYS A 224 1.15 20.48 -18.14
C LYS A 224 1.09 18.97 -17.94
N ALA A 225 0.06 18.47 -17.24
CA ALA A 225 -0.13 17.04 -17.06
C ALA A 225 -0.31 16.31 -18.41
N VAL A 226 -1.08 16.89 -19.33
CA VAL A 226 -1.25 16.37 -20.70
C VAL A 226 0.08 16.38 -21.46
N ILE A 227 0.84 17.48 -21.43
CA ILE A 227 2.16 17.56 -22.08
C ILE A 227 3.12 16.51 -21.52
N ILE A 228 3.19 16.36 -20.19
CA ILE A 228 4.03 15.33 -19.55
C ILE A 228 3.61 13.93 -19.97
N SER A 229 2.29 13.69 -20.07
CA SER A 229 1.76 12.40 -20.52
C SER A 229 2.15 12.11 -21.97
N LEU A 230 2.08 13.12 -22.84
CA LEU A 230 2.51 13.01 -24.24
C LEU A 230 4.02 12.78 -24.36
N ILE A 231 4.84 13.50 -23.59
CA ILE A 231 6.30 13.29 -23.56
C ILE A 231 6.62 11.89 -23.04
N SER A 232 5.92 11.43 -22.00
CA SER A 232 6.10 10.10 -21.43
C SER A 232 5.68 9.01 -22.42
N LEU A 233 4.58 9.21 -23.15
CA LEU A 233 4.14 8.31 -24.22
C LEU A 233 5.16 8.27 -25.37
N ALA A 234 5.67 9.42 -25.82
CA ALA A 234 6.71 9.49 -26.84
C ALA A 234 8.00 8.78 -26.37
N GLY A 235 8.40 9.00 -25.12
CA GLY A 235 9.54 8.31 -24.50
C GLY A 235 9.34 6.79 -24.45
N LEU A 236 8.14 6.33 -24.07
CA LEU A 236 7.77 4.92 -24.08
C LEU A 236 7.89 4.33 -25.49
N LEU A 237 7.35 5.00 -26.51
CA LEU A 237 7.41 4.56 -27.90
C LEU A 237 8.86 4.47 -28.42
N ILE A 238 9.71 5.45 -28.08
CA ILE A 238 11.14 5.43 -28.44
C ILE A 238 11.87 4.29 -27.72
N SER A 239 11.55 4.07 -26.45
CA SER A 239 12.19 3.02 -25.63
C SER A 239 11.64 1.61 -25.89
N ALA A 240 10.51 1.48 -26.60
CA ALA A 240 9.79 0.21 -26.76
C ALA A 240 10.67 -0.95 -27.28
N PRO A 241 11.57 -0.76 -28.27
CA PRO A 241 12.44 -1.85 -28.73
C PRO A 241 13.33 -2.45 -27.63
N ILE A 242 13.70 -1.64 -26.62
CA ILE A 242 14.52 -2.06 -25.48
C ILE A 242 13.64 -2.55 -24.33
N ALA A 243 12.50 -1.88 -24.11
CA ALA A 243 11.60 -2.17 -23.00
C ALA A 243 10.78 -3.47 -23.20
N ILE A 244 10.30 -3.72 -24.42
CA ILE A 244 9.41 -4.85 -24.74
C ILE A 244 10.04 -6.21 -24.38
N PRO A 245 11.30 -6.52 -24.76
CA PRO A 245 11.93 -7.79 -24.39
C PRO A 245 12.01 -7.99 -22.87
N GLN A 246 12.35 -6.93 -22.12
CA GLN A 246 12.45 -6.98 -20.66
C GLN A 246 11.07 -7.18 -20.02
N ILE A 247 10.06 -6.47 -20.51
CA ILE A 247 8.69 -6.60 -20.00
C ILE A 247 8.13 -7.99 -20.30
N ASN A 248 8.35 -8.53 -21.50
CA ASN A 248 7.96 -9.89 -21.85
C ASN A 248 8.65 -10.94 -20.97
N HIS A 249 9.93 -10.74 -20.62
CA HIS A 249 10.62 -11.61 -19.67
C HIS A 249 9.92 -11.62 -18.30
N PHE A 250 9.59 -10.44 -17.75
CA PHE A 250 8.88 -10.35 -16.47
C PHE A 250 7.45 -10.90 -16.54
N ARG A 251 6.74 -10.67 -17.66
CA ARG A 251 5.39 -11.22 -17.90
C ARG A 251 5.41 -12.74 -17.89
N ALA A 252 6.33 -13.35 -18.63
CA ALA A 252 6.46 -14.81 -18.68
C ALA A 252 6.85 -15.38 -17.31
N ALA A 253 7.80 -14.77 -16.61
CA ALA A 253 8.20 -15.20 -15.27
C ALA A 253 7.04 -15.15 -14.26
N MET A 254 6.29 -14.05 -14.25
CA MET A 254 5.13 -13.89 -13.37
C MET A 254 4.00 -14.88 -13.69
N PHE A 255 3.75 -15.14 -14.98
CA PHE A 255 2.72 -16.09 -15.39
C PHE A 255 3.05 -17.53 -14.97
N VAL A 256 4.33 -17.92 -15.01
CA VAL A 256 4.80 -19.21 -14.51
C VAL A 256 4.70 -19.31 -12.99
N GLU A 257 5.08 -18.25 -12.28
CA GLU A 257 4.94 -18.17 -10.82
C GLU A 257 3.47 -18.29 -10.37
N ASP A 258 2.56 -17.71 -11.15
CA ASP A 258 1.12 -17.79 -10.92
C ASP A 258 0.49 -19.15 -11.31
N GLY A 259 1.30 -20.12 -11.80
CA GLY A 259 0.89 -21.50 -12.11
C GLY A 259 0.55 -21.78 -13.58
N GLY A 260 0.76 -20.81 -14.48
CA GLY A 260 0.60 -20.97 -15.92
C GLY A 260 1.84 -21.53 -16.63
N LYS A 261 1.73 -21.85 -17.92
CA LYS A 261 2.89 -22.25 -18.75
C LYS A 261 3.40 -21.05 -19.56
N ALA A 262 4.73 -20.87 -19.61
CA ALA A 262 5.35 -19.76 -20.35
C ALA A 262 4.96 -19.71 -21.85
N GLU A 263 4.55 -20.84 -22.44
CA GLU A 263 4.16 -20.95 -23.84
C GLU A 263 2.74 -20.42 -24.11
N GLU A 264 1.91 -20.30 -23.08
CA GLU A 264 0.50 -19.88 -23.20
C GLU A 264 0.34 -18.35 -23.13
N ILE A 265 1.43 -17.62 -22.84
CA ILE A 265 1.39 -16.16 -22.71
C ILE A 265 1.56 -15.47 -24.05
N MET A 266 0.62 -14.57 -24.39
CA MET A 266 0.76 -13.71 -25.56
C MET A 266 1.79 -12.61 -25.28
N LEU A 267 2.93 -12.68 -25.97
CA LEU A 267 4.02 -11.72 -25.86
C LEU A 267 3.70 -10.44 -26.65
N ILE A 268 4.10 -9.30 -26.09
CA ILE A 268 3.97 -8.01 -26.77
C ILE A 268 5.00 -7.96 -27.89
N SER A 269 4.55 -7.75 -29.12
CA SER A 269 5.41 -7.81 -30.31
C SER A 269 5.81 -6.44 -30.84
N GLY A 270 5.00 -5.41 -30.58
CA GLY A 270 5.20 -4.07 -31.14
C GLY A 270 4.89 -2.91 -30.19
N ALA A 271 5.39 -1.72 -30.52
CA ALA A 271 5.21 -0.52 -29.71
C ALA A 271 3.73 -0.07 -29.60
N GLY A 272 2.93 -0.27 -30.66
CA GLY A 272 1.50 0.01 -30.63
C GLY A 272 0.75 -0.92 -29.67
N GLU A 273 1.02 -2.22 -29.77
CA GLU A 273 0.51 -3.24 -28.86
C GLU A 273 0.93 -2.95 -27.41
N PHE A 274 2.19 -2.56 -27.19
CA PHE A 274 2.70 -2.20 -25.89
C PHE A 274 1.90 -1.06 -25.22
N VAL A 275 1.56 -0.02 -25.97
CA VAL A 275 0.76 1.11 -25.47
C VAL A 275 -0.68 0.70 -25.21
N VAL A 276 -1.31 -0.02 -26.15
CA VAL A 276 -2.70 -0.47 -26.02
C VAL A 276 -2.84 -1.42 -24.83
N GLU A 277 -1.96 -2.40 -24.73
CA GLU A 277 -1.91 -3.34 -23.61
C GLU A 277 -1.65 -2.61 -22.29
N GLY A 278 -0.72 -1.66 -22.25
CA GLY A 278 -0.44 -0.89 -21.02
C GLY A 278 -1.63 -0.05 -20.54
N LEU A 279 -2.41 0.51 -21.45
CA LEU A 279 -3.61 1.29 -21.10
C LEU A 279 -4.77 0.39 -20.68
N THR A 280 -5.07 -0.64 -21.47
CA THR A 280 -6.19 -1.57 -21.21
C THR A 280 -5.94 -2.41 -19.95
N SER A 281 -4.74 -2.97 -19.82
CA SER A 281 -4.33 -3.72 -18.63
C SER A 281 -4.27 -2.84 -17.38
N GLY A 282 -3.95 -1.55 -17.50
CA GLY A 282 -4.00 -0.61 -16.38
C GLY A 282 -5.41 -0.39 -15.86
N VAL A 283 -6.39 -0.19 -16.74
CA VAL A 283 -7.81 -0.06 -16.36
C VAL A 283 -8.35 -1.36 -15.78
N TYR A 284 -7.98 -2.50 -16.38
CA TYR A 284 -8.35 -3.81 -15.87
C TYR A 284 -7.72 -4.08 -14.50
N PHE A 285 -6.44 -3.77 -14.31
CA PHE A 285 -5.73 -3.90 -13.04
C PHE A 285 -6.33 -3.02 -11.95
N LEU A 286 -6.82 -1.83 -12.30
CA LEU A 286 -7.56 -0.96 -11.38
C LEU A 286 -8.87 -1.60 -10.89
N SER A 287 -9.51 -2.45 -11.71
CA SER A 287 -10.87 -2.93 -11.50
C SER A 287 -11.04 -4.43 -11.18
N LYS A 288 -10.00 -5.24 -11.33
CA LYS A 288 -10.03 -6.67 -10.99
C LYS A 288 -9.88 -6.96 -9.48
N PRO A 289 -10.37 -8.08 -8.94
CA PRO A 289 -11.24 -9.04 -9.61
C PRO A 289 -12.67 -8.52 -9.75
N PHE A 290 -13.32 -8.86 -10.86
CA PHE A 290 -14.76 -8.68 -11.01
C PHE A 290 -15.53 -9.81 -10.32
N ILE A 291 -16.82 -9.57 -10.03
CA ILE A 291 -17.68 -10.53 -9.32
C ILE A 291 -17.77 -11.87 -10.09
N TRP A 292 -17.80 -11.82 -11.42
CA TRP A 292 -17.87 -13.01 -12.28
C TRP A 292 -16.54 -13.74 -12.45
N GLU A 293 -15.42 -13.16 -12.01
CA GLU A 293 -14.09 -13.78 -12.04
C GLU A 293 -13.76 -14.53 -10.74
N ALA A 294 -14.64 -14.44 -9.73
CA ALA A 294 -14.44 -15.05 -8.44
C ALA A 294 -14.67 -16.57 -8.49
N SER A 295 -13.59 -17.34 -8.35
CA SER A 295 -13.62 -18.80 -8.28
C SER A 295 -13.86 -19.36 -6.87
N GLY A 296 -14.03 -18.51 -5.85
CA GLY A 296 -14.24 -18.92 -4.45
C GLY A 296 -14.64 -17.77 -3.52
N LEU A 297 -14.83 -18.06 -2.24
CA LEU A 297 -15.35 -17.11 -1.25
C LEU A 297 -14.39 -15.90 -1.02
N LEU A 298 -13.09 -16.15 -0.89
CA LEU A 298 -12.11 -15.07 -0.67
C LEU A 298 -12.02 -14.12 -1.88
N PRO A 299 -11.85 -14.61 -3.14
CA PRO A 299 -11.95 -13.75 -4.32
C PRO A 299 -13.27 -13.00 -4.45
N LEU A 300 -14.39 -13.63 -4.04
CA LEU A 300 -15.71 -12.99 -4.08
C LEU A 300 -15.78 -11.80 -3.10
N ILE A 301 -15.32 -11.97 -1.86
CA ILE A 301 -15.23 -10.88 -0.86
C ILE A 301 -14.34 -9.75 -1.41
N GLN A 302 -13.19 -10.09 -2.01
CA GLN A 302 -12.29 -9.12 -2.63
C GLN A 302 -12.94 -8.36 -3.78
N SER A 303 -13.80 -9.00 -4.58
CA SER A 303 -14.50 -8.34 -5.69
C SER A 303 -15.52 -7.30 -5.18
N PHE A 304 -16.25 -7.61 -4.10
CA PHE A 304 -17.16 -6.64 -3.45
C PHE A 304 -16.40 -5.49 -2.80
N GLU A 305 -15.31 -5.80 -2.11
CA GLU A 305 -14.41 -4.79 -1.55
C GLU A 305 -13.92 -3.86 -2.66
N ASN A 306 -13.48 -4.41 -3.79
CA ASN A 306 -12.97 -3.61 -4.88
C ASN A 306 -14.03 -2.68 -5.47
N LEU A 307 -15.27 -3.16 -5.67
CA LEU A 307 -16.37 -2.33 -6.13
C LEU A 307 -16.64 -1.15 -5.17
N PHE A 308 -16.62 -1.43 -3.86
CA PHE A 308 -16.79 -0.40 -2.83
C PHE A 308 -15.65 0.63 -2.87
N VAL A 309 -14.40 0.18 -3.00
CA VAL A 309 -13.23 1.05 -3.07
C VAL A 309 -13.25 1.91 -4.33
N LEU A 310 -13.59 1.34 -5.49
CA LEU A 310 -13.76 2.09 -6.73
C LEU A 310 -14.84 3.17 -6.60
N ALA A 311 -15.96 2.87 -5.93
CA ALA A 311 -16.98 3.87 -5.66
C ALA A 311 -16.46 5.01 -4.78
N ILE A 312 -15.69 4.72 -3.72
CA ILE A 312 -15.05 5.74 -2.89
C ILE A 312 -14.06 6.57 -3.71
N LEU A 313 -13.19 5.92 -4.48
CA LEU A 313 -12.21 6.59 -5.35
C LEU A 313 -12.93 7.54 -6.31
N PHE A 314 -13.98 7.08 -6.99
CA PHE A 314 -14.79 7.91 -7.87
C PHE A 314 -15.38 9.14 -7.16
N LEU A 315 -15.94 8.97 -5.96
CA LEU A 315 -16.50 10.08 -5.19
C LEU A 315 -15.43 11.11 -4.76
N ILE A 316 -14.26 10.64 -4.33
CA ILE A 316 -13.11 11.49 -3.99
C ILE A 316 -12.66 12.26 -5.24
N THR A 317 -12.44 11.55 -6.36
CA THR A 317 -12.00 12.12 -7.63
C THR A 317 -12.98 13.17 -8.13
N ARG A 318 -14.28 12.89 -8.14
CA ARG A 318 -15.31 13.84 -8.57
C ARG A 318 -15.27 15.11 -7.74
N LYS A 319 -15.15 15.00 -6.41
CA LYS A 319 -15.06 16.18 -5.54
C LYS A 319 -13.76 16.94 -5.71
N ALA A 320 -12.64 16.24 -5.83
CA ALA A 320 -11.34 16.85 -6.08
C ALA A 320 -11.31 17.59 -7.43
N TRP A 321 -11.98 17.05 -8.45
CA TRP A 321 -12.12 17.68 -9.77
C TRP A 321 -12.85 19.01 -9.69
N MET A 322 -13.93 19.09 -8.90
CA MET A 322 -14.69 20.32 -8.71
C MET A 322 -13.94 21.38 -7.89
N LYS A 323 -13.03 20.97 -6.98
CA LYS A 323 -12.37 21.89 -6.03
C LYS A 323 -10.96 22.30 -6.45
N SER A 324 -10.16 21.38 -7.00
CA SER A 324 -8.74 21.60 -7.32
C SER A 324 -8.27 20.67 -8.44
N PRO A 325 -8.76 20.86 -9.68
CA PRO A 325 -8.45 19.97 -10.81
C PRO A 325 -6.94 19.91 -11.10
N ASP A 326 -6.20 21.02 -10.90
CA ASP A 326 -4.75 21.07 -11.13
C ASP A 326 -3.95 20.21 -10.14
N LYS A 327 -4.41 20.07 -8.89
CA LYS A 327 -3.76 19.17 -7.93
C LYS A 327 -4.15 17.72 -8.21
N LEU A 328 -5.42 17.50 -8.58
CA LEU A 328 -5.93 16.19 -8.93
C LEU A 328 -5.24 15.59 -10.16
N ALA A 329 -4.94 16.40 -11.19
CA ALA A 329 -4.32 15.93 -12.42
C ALA A 329 -2.99 15.18 -12.17
N PHE A 330 -2.17 15.66 -11.24
CA PHE A 330 -0.95 14.97 -10.83
C PHE A 330 -1.23 13.59 -10.23
N TRP A 331 -2.22 13.48 -9.33
CA TRP A 331 -2.57 12.22 -8.69
C TRP A 331 -3.24 11.23 -9.65
N LEU A 332 -3.98 11.72 -10.65
CA LEU A 332 -4.52 10.89 -11.72
C LEU A 332 -3.40 10.34 -12.61
N LEU A 333 -2.38 11.15 -12.92
CA LEU A 333 -1.19 10.69 -13.64
C LEU A 333 -0.45 9.60 -12.84
N PHE A 334 -0.28 9.80 -11.53
CA PHE A 334 0.29 8.78 -10.63
C PHE A 334 -0.49 7.46 -10.66
N MET A 335 -1.83 7.52 -10.56
CA MET A 335 -2.67 6.34 -10.64
C MET A 335 -2.57 5.65 -12.00
N ALA A 336 -2.69 6.40 -13.10
CA ALA A 336 -2.59 5.84 -14.44
C ALA A 336 -1.26 5.11 -14.66
N LEU A 337 -0.14 5.76 -14.33
CA LEU A 337 1.20 5.18 -14.50
C LEU A 337 1.39 3.93 -13.62
N SER A 338 1.02 3.99 -12.34
CA SER A 338 1.18 2.84 -11.44
C SER A 338 0.32 1.64 -11.84
N MET A 339 -0.94 1.87 -12.24
CA MET A 339 -1.83 0.80 -12.67
C MET A 339 -1.37 0.20 -14.00
N SER A 340 -0.89 1.00 -14.96
CA SER A 340 -0.38 0.50 -16.24
C SER A 340 0.87 -0.38 -16.08
N VAL A 341 1.85 0.04 -15.27
CA VAL A 341 3.08 -0.75 -15.06
C VAL A 341 2.76 -2.12 -14.45
N TYR A 342 1.88 -2.17 -13.45
CA TYR A 342 1.49 -3.44 -12.84
C TYR A 342 0.50 -4.25 -13.68
N GLY A 343 -0.39 -3.58 -14.40
CA GLY A 343 -1.35 -4.23 -15.29
C GLY A 343 -0.68 -5.04 -16.38
N LEU A 344 0.47 -4.56 -16.89
CA LEU A 344 1.24 -5.26 -17.91
C LEU A 344 1.78 -6.61 -17.44
N VAL A 345 2.13 -6.75 -16.15
CA VAL A 345 2.94 -7.88 -15.65
C VAL A 345 2.15 -8.82 -14.75
N VAL A 346 1.14 -8.34 -14.03
CA VAL A 346 0.46 -9.13 -12.99
C VAL A 346 -0.82 -9.77 -13.50
N PHE A 347 -0.84 -11.11 -13.54
CA PHE A 347 -1.99 -11.88 -13.99
C PHE A 347 -2.89 -12.30 -12.83
N ASN A 348 -2.33 -12.86 -11.76
CA ASN A 348 -3.09 -13.35 -10.60
C ASN A 348 -3.88 -12.26 -9.85
N TYR A 349 -5.13 -12.60 -9.47
CA TYR A 349 -6.04 -11.71 -8.77
C TYR A 349 -5.58 -11.33 -7.36
N GLY A 350 -5.10 -12.31 -6.58
CA GLY A 350 -4.59 -12.09 -5.24
C GLY A 350 -3.36 -11.18 -5.25
N THR A 351 -2.43 -11.42 -6.17
CA THR A 351 -1.25 -10.57 -6.36
C THR A 351 -1.63 -9.16 -6.80
N ALA A 352 -2.63 -9.02 -7.67
CA ALA A 352 -3.08 -7.70 -8.12
C ALA A 352 -3.68 -6.85 -6.98
N VAL A 353 -4.55 -7.43 -6.16
CA VAL A 353 -5.11 -6.74 -4.99
C VAL A 353 -3.99 -6.34 -4.02
N ARG A 354 -3.06 -7.27 -3.74
CA ARG A 354 -1.87 -7.06 -2.90
C ARG A 354 -0.97 -5.94 -3.41
N TYR A 355 -0.75 -5.81 -4.71
CA TYR A 355 0.16 -4.81 -5.27
C TYR A 355 -0.52 -3.46 -5.50
N ARG A 356 -1.84 -3.43 -5.64
CA ARG A 356 -2.62 -2.22 -5.89
C ARG A 356 -2.91 -1.41 -4.63
N TYR A 357 -3.17 -2.07 -3.50
CA TYR A 357 -3.64 -1.37 -2.29
C TYR A 357 -2.72 -0.22 -1.81
N PRO A 358 -1.37 -0.29 -1.92
CA PRO A 358 -0.53 0.84 -1.49
C PRO A 358 -0.75 2.10 -2.33
N PHE A 359 -0.99 1.93 -3.64
CA PHE A 359 -1.31 3.04 -4.54
C PHE A 359 -2.67 3.65 -4.21
N PHE A 360 -3.66 2.83 -3.86
CA PHE A 360 -4.98 3.32 -3.39
C PHE A 360 -4.86 4.14 -2.11
N ILE A 361 -4.08 3.66 -1.13
CA ILE A 361 -3.82 4.40 0.11
C ILE A 361 -3.17 5.75 -0.18
N ILE A 362 -2.09 5.76 -0.98
CA ILE A 362 -1.40 7.01 -1.35
C ILE A 362 -2.38 7.97 -2.05
N TYR A 363 -3.12 7.48 -3.04
CA TYR A 363 -4.09 8.30 -3.76
C TYR A 363 -5.12 8.92 -2.81
N VAL A 364 -5.77 8.12 -1.97
CA VAL A 364 -6.80 8.63 -1.04
C VAL A 364 -6.20 9.61 -0.04
N LEU A 365 -5.05 9.29 0.56
CA LEU A 365 -4.39 10.16 1.54
C LEU A 365 -4.07 11.53 0.95
N PHE A 366 -3.36 11.54 -0.18
CA PHE A 366 -2.80 12.79 -0.70
C PHE A 366 -3.77 13.57 -1.57
N VAL A 367 -4.69 12.94 -2.30
CA VAL A 367 -5.78 13.68 -2.96
C VAL A 367 -6.65 14.37 -1.93
N CYS A 368 -7.01 13.69 -0.83
CA CYS A 368 -7.78 14.33 0.23
C CYS A 368 -7.01 15.45 0.92
N ALA A 369 -5.71 15.28 1.17
CA ALA A 369 -4.87 16.30 1.81
C ALA A 369 -4.65 17.52 0.91
N ASP A 370 -4.34 17.32 -0.37
CA ASP A 370 -3.96 18.40 -1.30
C ASP A 370 -5.16 19.14 -1.89
N CYS A 371 -6.25 18.42 -2.15
CA CYS A 371 -7.52 19.00 -2.61
C CYS A 371 -8.46 19.34 -1.44
N GLU A 372 -8.02 19.13 -0.19
CA GLU A 372 -8.76 19.42 1.05
C GLU A 372 -10.18 18.83 1.07
N ILE A 373 -10.29 17.53 0.78
CA ILE A 373 -11.57 16.81 0.78
C ILE A 373 -11.89 16.35 2.20
N ARG A 374 -12.85 17.03 2.85
CA ARG A 374 -13.24 16.72 4.24
C ARG A 374 -14.53 15.90 4.38
N THR A 375 -15.36 15.86 3.33
CA THR A 375 -16.61 15.08 3.30
C THR A 375 -16.83 14.52 1.90
N LEU A 376 -17.48 13.35 1.78
CA LEU A 376 -17.83 12.75 0.49
C LEU A 376 -19.23 13.13 0.00
N PHE A 377 -20.15 13.40 0.92
CA PHE A 377 -21.49 13.86 0.59
C PHE A 377 -21.64 15.33 1.00
N PRO A 378 -22.29 16.17 0.21
CA PRO A 378 -22.67 17.51 0.67
C PRO A 378 -23.59 17.33 1.88
N ASN A 379 -23.31 18.03 2.98
CA ASN A 379 -24.30 18.13 4.05
C ASN A 379 -25.55 18.73 3.42
N LYS A 380 -26.66 17.99 3.38
CA LYS A 380 -27.97 18.60 3.20
C LYS A 380 -28.08 19.62 4.33
N LYS A 381 -27.90 20.90 4.04
CA LYS A 381 -28.38 21.95 4.93
C LYS A 381 -29.87 21.67 5.04
N LEU A 382 -30.32 21.17 6.20
CA LEU A 382 -31.72 21.25 6.55
C LEU A 382 -32.12 22.72 6.35
N PRO A 383 -33.21 23.02 5.61
CA PRO A 383 -33.65 24.38 5.46
C PRO A 383 -33.82 24.97 6.86
N ASN A 384 -33.21 26.13 7.05
CA ASN A 384 -33.23 26.89 8.30
C ASN A 384 -34.70 26.98 8.75
N LYS A 385 -35.10 26.22 9.78
CA LYS A 385 -36.39 26.45 10.42
C LYS A 385 -36.31 27.84 11.03
N ASN A 386 -37.08 28.74 10.44
CA ASN A 386 -37.40 30.13 10.78
C ASN A 386 -36.62 30.81 11.92
N PRO A 387 -36.14 32.05 11.72
CA PRO A 387 -35.68 32.86 12.84
C PRO A 387 -36.83 33.02 13.84
N LEU A 388 -36.56 32.71 15.11
CA LEU A 388 -37.46 33.00 16.23
C LEU A 388 -37.88 34.48 16.18
N PRO A 389 -39.15 34.79 16.49
CA PRO A 389 -39.63 36.16 16.46
C PRO A 389 -38.85 37.00 17.47
N LYS A 390 -38.39 38.17 17.03
CA LYS A 390 -37.83 39.20 17.91
C LYS A 390 -38.90 39.56 18.93
N ILE A 391 -38.65 39.27 20.20
CA ILE A 391 -39.40 39.83 21.32
C ILE A 391 -38.83 41.23 21.53
N ASN A 392 -39.65 42.25 21.23
CA ASN A 392 -39.41 43.61 21.69
C ASN A 392 -39.73 43.67 23.18
N GLN A 393 -38.73 43.98 24.01
CA GLN A 393 -38.88 44.72 25.27
C GLN A 393 -37.66 45.61 25.44
#